data_AF-A0A178MTH3-F1
#
_entry.id   AF-A0A178MTH3-F1
#
_cell.length_a   1.000
_cell.length_b   1.000
_cell.length_c   1.000
_cell.angle_alpha   90.00
_cell.angle_beta   90.00
_cell.angle_gamma   90.00
#
_symmetry.space_group_name_H-M   'P 1'
#
loop_
_entity.id
_entity.type
_entity.pdbx_description
1 polymer ?
#
loop_
_entity_poly.entity_id
_entity_poly.type
_entity_poly.pdbx_seq_one_letter_code
_entity_poly.pdbx_strand_id
1 'polypeptide(L)'
;MAAIAFTPFVPTYCLGRGDSVPSFSSFSEISSPPAGNVILAEVTSPAAVVLSVPAEWAVGFERLCSLAAPSLYSQSRWNRIIDDAERLMADWAGNLAALEWTTLGVFGVHPHASERRQDYKGIVPQINGRRIVAITSTSVSIQGRDGHRLTIYRAPDQPGQIPLWEMLP
;
A
#
# COMPACT_ATOMS: atom_id res chain seq x y z
N MET A 1 -19.03 -22.53 25.48
CA MET A 1 -17.84 -22.23 24.65
C MET A 1 -18.32 -22.10 23.21
N ALA A 2 -18.52 -20.86 22.73
CA ALA A 2 -19.00 -20.60 21.38
C ALA A 2 -17.80 -20.45 20.43
N ALA A 3 -17.76 -21.29 19.40
CA ALA A 3 -16.78 -21.21 18.33
C ALA A 3 -17.11 -20.00 17.44
N ILE A 4 -16.21 -19.02 17.40
CA ILE A 4 -16.30 -17.87 16.49
C ILE A 4 -15.82 -18.36 15.12
N ALA A 5 -16.73 -18.48 14.17
CA ALA A 5 -16.42 -18.77 12.79
C ALA A 5 -15.61 -17.60 12.20
N PHE A 6 -14.32 -17.82 11.98
CA PHE A 6 -13.45 -16.88 11.26
C PHE A 6 -13.76 -16.95 9.77
N THR A 7 -14.47 -15.95 9.25
CA THR A 7 -14.54 -15.69 7.82
C THR A 7 -13.20 -15.10 7.37
N PRO A 8 -12.46 -15.73 6.43
CA PRO A 8 -11.32 -15.07 5.83
C PRO A 8 -11.79 -13.79 5.15
N PHE A 9 -11.11 -12.68 5.41
CA PHE A 9 -11.31 -11.42 4.69
C PHE A 9 -10.90 -11.66 3.25
N VAL A 10 -11.87 -12.04 2.41
CA VAL A 10 -11.76 -11.95 0.97
C VAL A 10 -11.91 -10.47 0.67
N PRO A 11 -10.89 -9.78 0.11
CA PRO A 11 -11.08 -8.41 -0.31
C PRO A 11 -12.23 -8.43 -1.30
N THR A 12 -13.35 -7.81 -0.92
CA THR A 12 -14.36 -7.43 -1.91
C THR A 12 -13.69 -6.36 -2.73
N TYR A 13 -13.01 -6.79 -3.79
CA TYR A 13 -12.50 -5.92 -4.83
C TYR A 13 -13.60 -4.91 -5.14
N CYS A 14 -13.25 -3.64 -5.27
CA CYS A 14 -14.16 -2.61 -5.74
C CYS A 14 -14.46 -2.88 -7.24
N LEU A 15 -15.14 -4.00 -7.53
CA LEU A 15 -15.48 -4.51 -8.84
C LEU A 15 -16.65 -3.69 -9.36
N GLY A 16 -16.33 -2.51 -9.86
CA GLY A 16 -17.25 -1.61 -10.53
C GLY A 16 -16.59 -0.74 -11.60
N ARG A 17 -15.32 -0.98 -11.97
CA ARG A 17 -14.66 -0.26 -13.07
C ARG A 17 -14.16 -1.21 -14.13
N GLY A 18 -14.74 -1.04 -15.31
CA GLY A 18 -14.50 -1.86 -16.49
C GLY A 18 -13.05 -1.84 -16.98
N ASP A 19 -12.75 -2.98 -17.60
CA ASP A 19 -11.85 -3.22 -18.71
C ASP A 19 -10.42 -3.74 -18.46
N SER A 20 -10.26 -4.93 -19.05
CA SER A 20 -9.05 -5.57 -19.60
C SER A 20 -8.07 -6.23 -18.62
N VAL A 21 -8.36 -7.50 -18.35
CA VAL A 21 -7.35 -8.51 -18.00
C VAL A 21 -6.41 -8.74 -19.19
N PRO A 22 -5.07 -8.55 -19.06
CA PRO A 22 -4.17 -9.07 -20.07
C PRO A 22 -4.05 -10.59 -19.90
N SER A 23 -4.32 -11.29 -21.01
CA SER A 23 -4.11 -12.72 -21.20
C SER A 23 -2.70 -13.14 -20.76
N PHE A 24 -2.62 -13.99 -19.75
CA PHE A 24 -1.36 -14.57 -19.27
C PHE A 24 -1.15 -15.89 -20.02
N SER A 25 -0.57 -15.80 -21.22
CA SER A 25 -0.11 -16.99 -21.94
C SER A 25 1.42 -17.07 -21.88
N SER A 26 1.87 -18.08 -21.14
CA SER A 26 3.11 -18.84 -21.37
C SER A 26 4.46 -18.13 -21.20
N PHE A 27 5.20 -18.50 -20.16
CA PHE A 27 6.65 -18.60 -20.27
C PHE A 27 7.17 -19.72 -19.35
N SER A 28 7.30 -20.91 -19.92
CA SER A 28 8.26 -21.91 -19.47
C SER A 28 9.61 -21.53 -20.08
N GLU A 29 10.65 -21.30 -19.26
CA GLU A 29 11.93 -22.00 -19.36
C GLU A 29 12.89 -21.55 -18.25
N ILE A 30 13.36 -22.53 -17.49
CA ILE A 30 14.38 -22.38 -16.44
C ILE A 30 15.74 -22.56 -17.12
N SER A 31 16.62 -21.57 -17.04
CA SER A 31 18.05 -21.76 -17.32
C SER A 31 18.89 -21.13 -16.21
N SER A 32 19.71 -21.96 -15.57
CA SER A 32 20.60 -21.65 -14.44
C SER A 32 21.58 -20.49 -14.70
N PRO A 33 22.01 -19.76 -13.66
CA PRO A 33 23.03 -18.70 -13.74
C PRO A 33 24.47 -19.24 -13.58
N PRO A 34 25.50 -18.61 -14.18
CA PRO A 34 26.89 -18.83 -13.80
C PRO A 34 27.28 -18.02 -12.55
N ALA A 35 28.13 -18.64 -11.74
CA ALA A 35 28.60 -18.19 -10.44
C ALA A 35 29.25 -16.80 -10.45
N GLY A 36 28.83 -15.95 -9.52
CA GLY A 36 29.45 -14.67 -9.22
C GLY A 36 28.79 -14.01 -8.02
N ASN A 37 29.46 -14.06 -6.87
CA ASN A 37 29.13 -13.46 -5.56
C ASN A 37 27.89 -12.54 -5.51
N VAL A 38 26.79 -13.07 -4.99
CA VAL A 38 25.65 -12.28 -4.51
C VAL A 38 25.78 -12.16 -3.00
N ILE A 39 25.98 -10.94 -2.52
CA ILE A 39 25.86 -10.59 -1.10
C ILE A 39 24.46 -11.02 -0.64
N LEU A 40 24.40 -11.91 0.35
CA LEU A 40 23.18 -12.30 1.04
C LEU A 40 22.66 -11.09 1.83
N ALA A 41 21.78 -10.29 1.22
CA ALA A 41 20.75 -9.58 1.96
C ALA A 41 19.46 -10.33 1.67
N GLU A 42 19.17 -11.24 2.58
CA GLU A 42 18.05 -12.18 2.60
C GLU A 42 16.76 -11.58 2.03
N VAL A 43 16.39 -12.03 0.84
CA VAL A 43 15.05 -11.92 0.31
C VAL A 43 14.21 -12.96 1.06
N THR A 44 13.56 -12.53 2.14
CA THR A 44 12.46 -13.32 2.72
C THR A 44 11.18 -12.54 2.49
N SER A 45 10.54 -12.83 1.36
CA SER A 45 9.08 -12.76 1.28
C SER A 45 8.58 -13.69 2.40
N PRO A 46 7.91 -13.19 3.45
CA PRO A 46 7.57 -14.06 4.55
C PRO A 46 6.48 -15.01 4.10
N ALA A 47 6.78 -16.30 4.19
CA ALA A 47 5.78 -17.31 4.44
C ALA A 47 4.79 -16.77 5.49
N ALA A 48 3.49 -16.92 5.19
CA ALA A 48 2.36 -16.31 5.87
C ALA A 48 2.43 -16.40 7.41
N VAL A 49 3.04 -15.42 8.06
CA VAL A 49 2.58 -15.00 9.37
C VAL A 49 1.26 -14.28 9.09
N VAL A 50 0.14 -14.78 9.64
CA VAL A 50 -1.14 -14.08 9.57
C VAL A 50 -1.02 -12.84 10.47
N LEU A 51 -0.32 -11.83 9.96
CA LEU A 51 -0.22 -10.54 10.60
C LEU A 51 -1.57 -9.87 10.38
N SER A 52 -2.36 -9.82 11.46
CA SER A 52 -3.69 -9.23 11.40
C SER A 52 -3.58 -7.77 11.01
N VAL A 53 -4.30 -7.39 9.96
CA VAL A 53 -4.48 -5.99 9.58
C VAL A 53 -5.18 -5.26 10.73
N PRO A 54 -4.73 -4.06 11.14
CA PRO A 54 -5.43 -3.26 12.12
C PRO A 54 -6.87 -2.97 11.68
N ALA A 55 -7.84 -3.18 12.57
CA ALA A 55 -9.26 -2.95 12.24
C ALA A 55 -9.52 -1.50 11.79
N GLU A 56 -8.79 -0.52 12.34
CA GLU A 56 -8.89 0.87 11.94
C GLU A 56 -8.51 1.10 10.46
N TRP A 57 -7.54 0.33 9.93
CA TRP A 57 -7.14 0.43 8.53
C TRP A 57 -8.17 -0.21 7.61
N ALA A 58 -8.75 -1.34 8.01
CA ALA A 58 -9.82 -1.99 7.24
C ALA A 58 -11.05 -1.06 7.12
N VAL A 59 -11.53 -0.52 8.24
CA VAL A 59 -12.66 0.43 8.26
C VAL A 59 -12.32 1.73 7.53
N GLY A 60 -11.11 2.26 7.73
CA GLY A 60 -10.63 3.45 7.04
C GLY A 60 -10.55 3.27 5.52
N PHE A 61 -10.08 2.11 5.07
CA PHE A 61 -10.02 1.77 3.65
C PHE A 61 -11.41 1.61 3.02
N GLU A 62 -12.35 0.96 3.69
CA GLU A 62 -13.75 0.90 3.22
C GLU A 62 -14.36 2.30 3.07
N ARG A 63 -14.12 3.18 4.04
CA ARG A 63 -14.52 4.59 3.94
C ARG A 63 -13.85 5.28 2.76
N LEU A 64 -12.54 5.09 2.59
CA LEU A 64 -11.77 5.66 1.48
C LEU A 64 -12.37 5.28 0.12
N CYS A 65 -12.75 4.01 -0.06
CA CYS A 65 -13.37 3.51 -1.29
C CYS A 65 -14.76 4.11 -1.56
N SER A 66 -15.48 4.54 -0.52
CA SER A 66 -16.80 5.17 -0.64
C SER A 66 -16.75 6.68 -0.91
N LEU A 67 -15.60 7.33 -0.71
CA LEU A 67 -15.46 8.77 -0.87
C LEU A 67 -15.34 9.18 -2.34
N ALA A 68 -16.06 10.23 -2.70
CA ALA A 68 -15.78 10.97 -3.92
C ALA A 68 -14.37 11.58 -3.87
N ALA A 69 -13.76 11.80 -5.04
CA ALA A 69 -12.46 12.43 -5.10
C ALA A 69 -12.54 13.85 -4.52
N PRO A 70 -11.70 14.19 -3.51
CA PRO A 70 -11.64 15.55 -3.00
C PRO A 70 -11.25 16.55 -4.09
N SER A 71 -11.76 17.78 -4.01
CA SER A 71 -11.46 18.86 -4.98
C SER A 71 -9.95 19.11 -5.26
N LEU A 72 -9.07 18.73 -4.31
CA LEU A 72 -7.62 18.83 -4.43
C LEU A 72 -6.98 17.77 -5.34
N TYR A 73 -7.72 16.72 -5.70
CA TYR A 73 -7.25 15.61 -6.50
C TYR A 73 -8.00 15.52 -7.83
N SER A 74 -7.28 15.22 -8.91
CA SER A 74 -7.94 14.74 -10.12
C SER A 74 -8.53 13.35 -9.89
N GLN A 75 -9.64 13.03 -10.55
CA GLN A 75 -10.29 11.72 -10.40
C GLN A 75 -9.34 10.56 -10.70
N SER A 76 -8.50 10.68 -11.74
CA SER A 76 -7.51 9.66 -12.10
C SER A 76 -6.46 9.47 -11.01
N ARG A 77 -6.03 10.56 -10.35
CA ARG A 77 -5.07 10.48 -9.25
C ARG A 77 -5.70 9.84 -8.01
N TRP A 78 -6.93 10.19 -7.68
CA TRP A 78 -7.68 9.59 -6.57
C TRP A 78 -7.88 8.10 -6.75
N ASN A 79 -8.31 7.66 -7.94
CA ASN A 79 -8.44 6.24 -8.25
C ASN A 79 -7.13 5.49 -8.04
N ARG A 80 -6.01 6.09 -8.47
CA ARG A 80 -4.68 5.48 -8.26
C ARG A 80 -4.31 5.36 -6.79
N ILE A 81 -4.70 6.31 -5.94
CA ILE A 81 -4.52 6.22 -4.49
C ILE A 81 -5.30 5.02 -3.93
N ILE A 82 -6.54 4.81 -4.39
CA ILE A 82 -7.37 3.67 -3.99
C ILE A 82 -6.71 2.35 -4.44
N ASP A 83 -6.28 2.25 -5.71
CA ASP A 83 -5.60 1.05 -6.23
C ASP A 83 -4.30 0.74 -5.46
N ASP A 84 -3.52 1.77 -5.14
CA ASP A 84 -2.27 1.64 -4.38
C ASP A 84 -2.55 1.23 -2.92
N ALA A 85 -3.61 1.77 -2.31
CA ALA A 85 -4.06 1.39 -0.97
C ALA A 85 -4.56 -0.06 -0.92
N GLU A 86 -5.32 -0.50 -1.92
CA GLU A 86 -5.82 -1.87 -2.03
C GLU A 86 -4.66 -2.87 -2.05
N ARG A 87 -3.65 -2.63 -2.90
CA ARG A 87 -2.46 -3.47 -3.00
C ARG A 87 -1.64 -3.49 -1.72
N LEU A 88 -1.47 -2.33 -1.08
CA LEU A 88 -0.77 -2.25 0.20
C LEU A 88 -1.53 -3.02 1.28
N MET A 89 -2.86 -2.90 1.33
CA MET A 89 -3.71 -3.60 2.29
C MET A 89 -3.67 -5.11 2.12
N ALA A 90 -3.67 -5.60 0.88
CA ALA A 90 -3.60 -7.02 0.57
C ALA A 90 -2.22 -7.63 0.89
N ASP A 91 -1.14 -6.96 0.49
CA ASP A 91 0.19 -7.57 0.46
C ASP A 91 1.08 -7.19 1.66
N TRP A 92 0.84 -6.04 2.30
CA TRP A 92 1.81 -5.44 3.23
C TRP A 92 1.23 -4.91 4.55
N ALA A 93 -0.09 -4.76 4.69
CA ALA A 93 -0.68 -4.12 5.87
C ALA A 93 -0.32 -4.82 7.18
N GLY A 94 -0.39 -6.16 7.21
CA GLY A 94 0.02 -6.92 8.39
C GLY A 94 1.48 -6.68 8.77
N ASN A 95 2.38 -6.66 7.79
CA ASN A 95 3.80 -6.41 8.03
C ASN A 95 4.08 -4.98 8.50
N LEU A 96 3.42 -3.98 7.92
CA LEU A 96 3.54 -2.59 8.35
C LEU A 96 3.06 -2.42 9.80
N ALA A 97 1.94 -3.06 10.15
CA ALA A 97 1.43 -3.05 11.52
C ALA A 97 2.41 -3.73 12.50
N ALA A 98 3.01 -4.86 12.12
CA ALA A 98 4.01 -5.55 12.93
C ALA A 98 5.31 -4.74 13.11
N LEU A 99 5.61 -3.85 12.17
CA LEU A 99 6.71 -2.89 12.21
C LEU A 99 6.31 -1.56 12.86
N GLU A 100 5.16 -1.52 13.51
CA GLU A 100 4.62 -0.37 14.26
C GLU A 100 4.44 0.89 13.40
N TRP A 101 4.16 0.75 12.10
CA TRP A 101 3.77 1.90 11.28
C TRP A 101 2.41 2.44 11.75
N THR A 102 2.31 3.76 11.87
CA THR A 102 1.08 4.44 12.29
C THR A 102 0.13 4.61 11.12
N THR A 103 -1.16 4.77 11.41
CA THR A 103 -2.17 5.15 10.41
C THR A 103 -1.75 6.38 9.60
N LEU A 104 -1.21 7.42 10.25
CA LEU A 104 -0.74 8.63 9.59
C LEU A 104 0.54 8.40 8.77
N GLY A 105 1.43 7.53 9.22
CA GLY A 105 2.60 7.12 8.44
C GLY A 105 2.25 6.37 7.15
N VAL A 106 1.13 5.66 7.12
CA VAL A 106 0.69 4.90 5.93
C VAL A 106 -0.27 5.70 5.05
N PHE A 107 -1.30 6.31 5.64
CA PHE A 107 -2.43 6.95 4.95
C PHE A 107 -2.51 8.46 5.16
N GLY A 108 -1.60 9.06 5.93
CA GLY A 108 -1.68 10.47 6.28
C GLY A 108 -1.47 11.41 5.10
N VAL A 109 -2.14 12.56 5.17
CA VAL A 109 -2.02 13.68 4.22
C VAL A 109 -2.27 15.00 4.94
N HIS A 110 -1.83 16.11 4.34
CA HIS A 110 -2.22 17.44 4.78
C HIS A 110 -3.67 17.73 4.34
N PRO A 111 -4.55 18.28 5.18
CA PRO A 111 -5.99 18.46 4.86
C PRO A 111 -6.25 19.38 3.65
N HIS A 112 -5.52 20.50 3.55
CA HIS A 112 -5.76 21.52 2.50
C HIS A 112 -4.70 21.62 1.41
N ALA A 113 -3.61 20.86 1.53
CA ALA A 113 -2.42 21.02 0.67
C ALA A 113 -1.76 19.67 0.39
N SER A 114 -2.57 18.61 0.31
CA SER A 114 -2.15 17.20 0.24
C SER A 114 -1.14 16.95 -0.87
N GLU A 115 -1.31 17.56 -2.05
CA GLU A 115 -0.39 17.37 -3.18
C GLU A 115 0.93 18.15 -3.06
N ARG A 116 0.92 19.29 -2.35
CA ARG A 116 2.10 20.18 -2.20
C ARG A 116 2.98 19.80 -1.01
N ARG A 117 2.39 19.37 0.10
CA ARG A 117 3.08 19.09 1.37
C ARG A 117 3.51 17.63 1.44
N GLN A 118 4.70 17.35 0.89
CA GLN A 118 5.27 16.00 0.84
C GLN A 118 5.63 15.47 2.24
N ASP A 119 5.98 16.37 3.15
CA ASP A 119 6.28 16.10 4.56
C ASP A 119 5.08 15.54 5.36
N TYR A 120 3.86 15.70 4.83
CA TYR A 120 2.62 15.18 5.43
C TYR A 120 2.12 13.92 4.73
N LYS A 121 2.78 13.45 3.66
CA LYS A 121 2.32 12.28 2.93
C LYS A 121 2.80 11.00 3.62
N GLY A 122 1.85 10.13 3.96
CA GLY A 122 2.14 8.74 4.28
C GLY A 122 2.60 7.95 3.05
N ILE A 123 2.80 6.65 3.22
CA ILE A 123 3.27 5.75 2.16
C ILE A 123 2.32 5.75 0.95
N VAL A 124 1.03 5.48 1.15
CA VAL A 124 0.03 5.31 0.08
C VAL A 124 0.02 6.48 -0.92
N PRO A 125 -0.12 7.75 -0.48
CA PRO A 125 -0.11 8.88 -1.42
C PRO A 125 1.24 9.10 -2.11
N GLN A 126 2.32 8.40 -1.75
CA GLN A 126 3.63 8.49 -2.42
C GLN A 126 3.89 7.35 -3.41
N ILE A 127 3.14 6.25 -3.35
CA ILE A 127 3.32 5.07 -4.21
C ILE A 127 3.14 5.44 -5.69
N ASN A 128 2.01 6.07 -6.02
CA ASN A 128 1.66 6.55 -7.37
C ASN A 128 1.82 5.47 -8.46
N GLY A 129 1.28 4.27 -8.21
CA GLY A 129 1.32 3.14 -9.13
C GLY A 129 2.64 2.36 -9.17
N ARG A 130 3.59 2.68 -8.29
CA ARG A 130 4.82 1.90 -8.09
C ARG A 130 4.55 0.66 -7.24
N ARG A 131 5.40 -0.35 -7.36
CA ARG A 131 5.30 -1.57 -6.54
C ARG A 131 6.12 -1.39 -5.26
N ILE A 132 5.58 -1.79 -4.11
CA ILE A 132 6.39 -1.95 -2.89
C ILE A 132 7.24 -3.22 -3.04
N VAL A 133 8.55 -3.07 -2.84
CA VAL A 133 9.51 -4.18 -2.98
C VAL A 133 10.17 -4.57 -1.67
N ALA A 134 10.19 -3.67 -0.68
CA ALA A 134 10.70 -3.94 0.65
C ALA A 134 10.11 -2.96 1.65
N ILE A 135 9.94 -3.41 2.88
CA ILE A 135 9.53 -2.58 4.02
C ILE A 135 10.44 -2.88 5.20
N THR A 136 10.65 -1.86 6.02
CA THR A 136 11.42 -1.91 7.27
C THR A 136 10.68 -1.04 8.30
N SER A 137 11.10 -1.06 9.56
CA SER A 137 10.50 -0.20 10.60
C SER A 137 10.68 1.30 10.34
N THR A 138 11.67 1.68 9.51
CA THR A 138 12.04 3.07 9.26
C THR A 138 11.87 3.50 7.80
N SER A 139 11.63 2.58 6.87
CA SER A 139 11.52 2.92 5.46
C SER A 139 10.74 1.91 4.62
N VAL A 140 10.19 2.38 3.51
CA VAL A 140 9.54 1.59 2.46
C VAL A 140 10.24 1.85 1.14
N SER A 141 10.65 0.79 0.47
CA SER A 141 11.20 0.86 -0.89
C SER A 141 10.10 0.57 -1.91
N ILE A 142 9.93 1.48 -2.86
CA ILE A 142 9.04 1.33 -4.00
C ILE A 142 9.83 1.33 -5.30
N GLN A 143 9.31 0.63 -6.31
CA GLN A 143 9.95 0.49 -7.61
C GLN A 143 8.96 0.82 -8.73
N GLY A 144 9.38 1.69 -9.66
CA GLY A 144 8.66 1.96 -10.90
C GLY A 144 8.83 0.85 -11.94
N ARG A 145 8.06 0.91 -13.03
CA ARG A 145 8.16 -0.08 -14.12
C ARG A 145 9.53 -0.09 -14.78
N ASP A 146 10.18 1.08 -14.84
CA ASP A 146 11.50 1.27 -15.44
C ASP A 146 12.64 0.76 -14.55
N GLY A 147 12.32 0.09 -13.44
CA GLY A 147 13.29 -0.46 -12.48
C GLY A 147 13.82 0.56 -11.47
N HIS A 148 13.57 1.86 -11.65
CA HIS A 148 13.95 2.90 -10.70
C HIS A 148 13.34 2.67 -9.32
N ARG A 149 14.19 2.66 -8.29
CA ARG A 149 13.82 2.46 -6.89
C ARG A 149 13.84 3.78 -6.12
N LEU A 150 12.78 4.05 -5.38
CA LEU A 150 12.67 5.15 -4.44
C LEU A 150 12.48 4.59 -3.04
N THR A 151 13.19 5.14 -2.06
CA THR A 151 13.02 4.80 -0.66
C THR A 151 12.31 5.95 0.05
N ILE A 152 11.16 5.65 0.64
CA ILE A 152 10.39 6.56 1.49
C ILE A 152 10.78 6.26 2.92
N TYR A 153 11.31 7.26 3.62
CA TYR A 153 11.63 7.13 5.04
C TYR A 153 10.42 7.49 5.89
N ARG A 154 10.28 6.79 7.01
CA ARG A 154 9.28 7.08 8.03
C ARG A 154 9.57 8.47 8.60
N ALA A 155 8.61 9.37 8.43
CA ALA A 155 8.62 10.67 9.10
C ALA A 155 7.81 10.58 10.40
N PRO A 156 8.13 11.42 11.40
CA PRO A 156 7.23 11.59 12.54
C PRO A 156 5.90 12.19 12.07
N ASP A 157 4.81 11.75 12.70
CA ASP A 157 3.47 12.26 12.42
C ASP A 157 3.45 13.79 12.61
N GLN A 158 2.88 14.50 11.62
CA GLN A 158 2.85 15.95 11.63
C GLN A 158 1.58 16.47 12.33
N PRO A 159 1.66 17.60 13.06
CA PRO A 159 0.46 18.18 13.67
C PRO A 159 -0.55 18.60 12.59
N GLY A 160 -1.79 18.14 12.72
CA GLY A 160 -2.85 18.41 11.75
C GLY A 160 -2.81 17.53 10.50
N GLN A 161 -1.97 16.50 10.46
CA GLN A 161 -2.06 15.43 9.47
C GLN A 161 -3.32 14.60 9.72
N ILE A 162 -4.05 14.30 8.64
CA ILE A 162 -5.28 13.49 8.69
C ILE A 162 -5.13 12.28 7.78
N PRO A 163 -5.76 11.15 8.07
CA PRO A 163 -5.80 10.04 7.12
C PRO A 163 -6.63 10.41 5.89
N LEU A 164 -6.33 9.79 4.75
CA LEU A 164 -7.01 10.04 3.47
C LEU A 164 -8.55 9.93 3.54
N TRP A 165 -9.10 9.05 4.38
CA TRP A 165 -10.55 8.87 4.54
C TRP A 165 -11.25 9.93 5.41
N GLU A 166 -10.49 10.84 6.01
CA GLU A 166 -11.06 12.02 6.71
C GLU A 166 -11.00 13.27 5.83
N MET A 167 -10.51 13.16 4.61
CA MET A 167 -10.56 14.26 3.66
C MET A 167 -12.02 14.58 3.31
N LEU A 168 -12.37 15.85 3.47
CA LEU A 168 -13.65 16.36 2.99
C LEU A 168 -13.64 16.35 1.45
N PRO A 169 -14.71 15.84 0.80
CA PRO A 169 -14.85 15.90 -0.65
C PRO A 169 -14.87 17.34 -1.18
#